data_AF-A0AA50UCM7-F1
#
_entry.id   AF-A0AA50UCM7-F1
#
_cell.length_a   1.000
_cell.length_b   1.000
_cell.length_c   1.000
_cell.angle_alpha   90.00
_cell.angle_beta   90.00
_cell.angle_gamma   90.00
#
_symmetry.space_group_name_H-M   'P 1'
#
loop_
_entity.id
_entity.type
_entity.pdbx_description
1 polymer ?
#
loop_
_entity_poly.entity_id
_entity_poly.type
_entity_poly.pdbx_seq_one_letter_code
_entity_poly.pdbx_strand_id
1 'polypeptide(L)' 'AIEFSNKSYVSALDNGLFTIGAPHDEGDGPSPEEIFTAFPAGETKFALKSGYGKYLGVSKDGLVIGRSDAVGPMEQWEP' A
#
# COMPACT_ATOMS: atom_id res chain seq x y z
N ALA A 1 1.84 -8.24 0.87
CA ALA A 1 2.27 -7.32 -0.21
C ALA A 1 1.18 -7.23 -1.26
N ILE A 2 1.31 -6.27 -2.19
CA ILE A 2 0.39 -6.08 -3.32
C ILE A 2 1.23 -6.27 -4.58
N GLU A 3 0.99 -7.35 -5.32
CA GLU A 3 1.70 -7.65 -6.57
C GLU A 3 0.92 -7.07 -7.75
N PHE A 4 1.60 -6.32 -8.61
CA PHE A 4 0.96 -5.63 -9.74
C PHE A 4 1.32 -6.23 -11.10
N SER A 5 2.54 -6.78 -11.22
CA SER A 5 3.03 -7.52 -12.38
C SER A 5 3.98 -8.62 -11.90
N ASN A 6 4.44 -9.49 -12.81
CA ASN A 6 5.25 -10.68 -12.50
C ASN A 6 6.39 -10.34 -11.50
N LYS A 7 6.19 -10.71 -10.23
CA LYS A 7 7.10 -10.49 -9.10
C LYS A 7 7.48 -9.03 -8.85
N SER A 8 6.64 -8.07 -9.24
CA SER A 8 6.84 -6.65 -8.93
C SER A 8 5.75 -6.17 -7.99
N TYR A 9 6.15 -5.62 -6.86
CA TYR A 9 5.24 -5.22 -5.78
C TYR A 9 5.12 -3.71 -5.67
N VAL A 10 4.00 -3.24 -5.11
CA VAL A 10 3.86 -1.84 -4.72
C VAL A 10 4.87 -1.56 -3.60
N SER A 11 5.70 -0.52 -3.77
CA SER A 11 6.72 -0.09 -2.81
C SER A 11 6.41 1.29 -2.26
N ALA A 12 6.49 1.46 -0.95
CA ALA A 12 6.28 2.73 -0.26
C ALA A 12 7.55 3.59 -0.26
N LEU A 13 7.41 4.88 -0.50
CA LEU A 13 8.49 5.86 -0.40
C LEU A 13 8.32 6.73 0.85
N ASP A 14 9.43 7.24 1.37
CA ASP A 14 9.48 8.10 2.56
C ASP A 14 8.73 9.44 2.42
N ASN A 15 8.52 9.90 1.18
CA ASN A 15 7.77 11.11 0.83
C ASN A 15 6.24 10.90 0.75
N GLY A 16 5.78 9.70 1.09
CA GLY A 16 4.37 9.30 1.08
C GLY A 16 3.80 9.03 -0.32
N LEU A 17 4.66 8.82 -1.32
CA LEU A 17 4.28 8.29 -2.63
C LEU A 17 4.53 6.77 -2.70
N PHE A 18 4.03 6.17 -3.77
CA PHE A 18 4.26 4.76 -4.10
C PHE A 18 4.83 4.61 -5.49
N THR A 19 5.57 3.53 -5.70
CA THR A 19 6.04 3.08 -7.00
C THR A 19 5.81 1.58 -7.14
N ILE A 20 6.03 1.04 -8.33
CA ILE A 20 6.21 -0.40 -8.52
C ILE A 20 7.71 -0.70 -8.41
N GLY A 21 8.06 -1.65 -7.54
CA GLY A 21 9.42 -2.16 -7.40
C GLY A 21 9.90 -2.87 -8.68
N ALA A 22 11.21 -3.10 -8.77
CA ALA A 22 11.73 -3.97 -9.83
C ALA A 22 11.22 -5.41 -9.63
N PRO A 23 11.12 -6.23 -10.70
CA PRO A 23 10.83 -7.64 -10.56
C PRO A 23 11.85 -8.33 -9.64
N HIS A 24 11.35 -9.14 -8.71
CA HIS A 24 12.17 -9.97 -7.84
C HIS A 24 12.54 -11.29 -8.51
N ASP A 25 13.63 -11.90 -8.05
CA ASP A 25 14.08 -13.21 -8.53
C ASP A 25 13.14 -14.33 -8.04
N GLU A 26 13.34 -15.55 -8.55
CA GLU A 26 12.55 -16.70 -8.11
C GLU A 26 12.91 -17.15 -6.70
N GLY A 27 11.89 -17.22 -5.84
CA GLY A 27 12.03 -17.60 -4.43
C GLY A 27 12.16 -16.40 -3.49
N ASP A 28 12.41 -15.21 -4.02
CA ASP A 28 12.45 -13.98 -3.22
C ASP A 28 11.04 -13.53 -2.82
N GLY A 29 10.95 -13.04 -1.58
CA GLY A 29 9.75 -12.39 -1.06
C GLY A 29 9.83 -10.87 -1.21
N PRO A 30 8.72 -10.14 -0.94
CA PRO A 30 8.70 -8.69 -0.99
C PRO A 30 9.69 -8.07 0.01
N SER A 31 10.30 -6.95 -0.38
CA SER A 31 11.16 -6.14 0.50
C SER A 31 10.33 -5.44 1.60
N PRO A 32 10.95 -5.00 2.71
CA PRO A 32 10.22 -4.39 3.83
C PRO A 32 9.29 -3.22 3.44
N GLU A 33 9.70 -2.40 2.49
CA GLU A 33 8.95 -1.26 1.93
C GLU A 33 7.76 -1.68 1.05
N GLU A 34 7.70 -2.95 0.63
CA GLU A 34 6.62 -3.54 -0.17
C GLU A 34 5.61 -4.33 0.72
N ILE A 35 5.87 -4.40 2.02
CA ILE A 35 5.00 -5.05 2.99
C ILE A 35 3.99 -4.04 3.54
N PHE A 36 2.71 -4.40 3.41
CA PHE A 36 1.58 -3.65 3.96
C PHE A 36 0.83 -4.50 4.97
N THR A 37 0.33 -3.87 6.02
CA THR A 37 -0.58 -4.51 6.98
C THR A 37 -2.01 -4.12 6.64
N ALA A 38 -2.89 -5.12 6.48
CA ALA A 38 -4.31 -4.91 6.28
C ALA A 38 -5.06 -4.89 7.62
N PHE A 39 -5.99 -3.96 7.76
CA PHE A 39 -6.89 -3.82 8.91
C PHE A 39 -8.34 -3.82 8.43
N PRO A 40 -9.27 -4.48 9.14
CA PRO A 40 -10.69 -4.33 8.85
C PRO A 40 -11.12 -2.87 9.04
N ALA A 41 -11.86 -2.32 8.08
CA ALA A 41 -12.36 -0.95 8.11
C ALA A 41 -13.89 -0.88 7.87
N GLY A 42 -14.58 -1.98 8.15
CA GLY A 42 -16.01 -2.20 7.91
C GLY A 42 -16.28 -3.68 7.68
N GLU A 43 -17.51 -4.02 7.25
CA GLU A 43 -17.87 -5.41 6.95
C GLU A 43 -17.19 -5.93 5.66
N THR A 44 -17.13 -5.09 4.62
CA THR A 44 -16.59 -5.44 3.29
C THR A 44 -15.34 -4.64 2.92
N LYS A 45 -14.86 -3.81 3.85
CA LYS A 45 -13.79 -2.83 3.60
C LYS A 45 -12.57 -3.11 4.45
N PHE A 46 -11.41 -2.72 3.94
CA PHE A 46 -10.15 -2.79 4.64
C PHE A 46 -9.34 -1.51 4.44
N ALA A 47 -8.40 -1.28 5.34
CA ALA A 47 -7.38 -0.24 5.20
C ALA A 47 -6.01 -0.90 5.14
N LEU A 48 -5.09 -0.29 4.40
CA LEU A 48 -3.71 -0.76 4.28
C LEU A 48 -2.77 0.25 4.94
N LYS A 49 -1.86 -0.24 5.78
CA LYS A 49 -0.79 0.56 6.40
C LYS A 49 0.55 0.16 5.82
N SER A 50 1.30 1.14 5.34
CA SER A 50 2.69 0.98 4.87
C SER A 50 3.66 0.71 6.03
N GLY A 51 4.86 0.23 5.70
CA GLY A 51 5.97 0.10 6.65
C GLY A 51 6.39 1.41 7.33
N TYR A 52 6.12 2.57 6.70
CA TYR A 52 6.32 3.91 7.28
C TYR A 52 5.24 4.32 8.29
N GLY A 53 4.28 3.43 8.57
CA GLY A 53 3.23 3.65 9.53
C GLY A 53 2.11 4.58 9.04
N LYS A 54 2.01 4.80 7.73
CA LYS A 54 0.99 5.63 7.10
C LYS A 54 -0.02 4.80 6.32
N TYR A 55 -1.29 5.18 6.38
CA TYR A 55 -2.37 4.52 5.67
C TYR A 55 -2.42 4.94 4.20
N LEU A 56 -2.69 3.96 3.32
CA LEU A 56 -2.86 4.16 1.90
C LEU A 56 -4.23 4.74 1.64
N GLY A 57 -4.28 5.88 0.97
CA GLY A 57 -5.53 6.47 0.51
C GLY A 57 -5.42 7.18 -0.82
N VAL A 58 -6.56 7.60 -1.35
CA VAL A 58 -6.64 8.30 -2.64
C VAL A 58 -6.71 9.81 -2.40
N SER A 59 -5.79 10.54 -3.04
CA SER A 59 -5.80 12.01 -3.07
C SER A 59 -6.93 12.56 -3.94
N LYS A 60 -7.20 13.87 -3.83
CA LYS A 60 -8.25 14.53 -4.65
C LYS A 60 -8.01 14.41 -6.16
N ASP A 61 -6.75 14.26 -6.58
CA ASP A 61 -6.36 14.13 -7.98
C ASP A 61 -6.36 12.66 -8.46
N GLY A 62 -6.84 11.72 -7.62
CA GLY A 62 -6.91 10.30 -7.95
C GLY A 62 -5.59 9.53 -7.74
N LEU A 63 -4.54 10.17 -7.25
CA LEU A 63 -3.26 9.51 -6.94
C LEU A 63 -3.33 8.78 -5.60
N VAL A 64 -2.80 7.55 -5.54
CA VAL A 64 -2.61 6.79 -4.29
C VAL A 64 -1.43 7.35 -3.50
N ILE A 65 -1.64 7.70 -2.24
CA ILE A 65 -0.65 8.31 -1.34
C ILE A 65 -0.70 7.71 0.07
N GLY A 66 0.42 7.77 0.78
CA GLY A 66 0.61 7.18 2.11
C GLY A 66 1.01 8.25 3.13
N ARG A 67 0.09 9.15 3.49
CA ARG A 67 0.38 10.31 4.37
C ARG A 67 -0.48 10.39 5.63
N SER A 68 -1.53 9.59 5.72
CA SER A 68 -2.50 9.64 6.83
C SER A 68 -2.05 8.76 8.00
N ASP A 69 -2.13 9.27 9.23
CA ASP A 69 -1.90 8.49 10.47
C ASP A 69 -3.14 7.74 10.95
N ALA A 70 -4.31 8.04 10.38
CA ALA A 70 -5.60 7.43 10.72
C ALA A 70 -6.35 7.02 9.45
N VAL A 71 -7.32 6.11 9.62
CA VAL A 71 -8.21 5.66 8.55
C VAL A 71 -9.40 6.62 8.45
N GLY A 72 -9.49 7.36 7.35
CA GLY A 72 -10.67 8.11 6.94
C GLY A 72 -11.38 7.43 5.76
N PRO A 73 -12.36 8.10 5.13
CA PRO A 73 -13.03 7.58 3.95
C PRO A 73 -12.11 7.28 2.76
N MET A 74 -11.01 8.04 2.61
CA MET A 74 -10.09 7.88 1.49
C MET A 74 -9.12 6.72 1.65
N GLU A 75 -8.96 6.20 2.87
CA GLU A 75 -8.08 5.08 3.21
C GLU A 75 -8.80 3.72 3.23
N GLN A 76 -10.10 3.70 2.92
CA GLN A 76 -10.90 2.49 2.87
C GLN A 76 -10.95 1.94 1.45
N TRP A 77 -10.67 0.65 1.32
CA TRP A 77 -10.62 -0.09 0.08
C TRP A 77 -11.61 -1.25 0.09
N GLU A 78 -12.11 -1.58 -1.10
CA GLU A 78 -12.85 -2.81 -1.39
C GLU A 78 -11.99 -3.69 -2.30
N PRO A 79 -12.00 -5.03 -2.12
CA PRO A 79 -11.14 -5.96 -2.84
C PRO A 79 -11.53 -6.14 -4.32
#